data_AF-A0A7C6HLD8-F1
#
_entry.id   AF-A0A7C6HLD8-F1
#
_cell.length_a   1.000
_cell.length_b   1.000
_cell.length_c   1.000
_cell.angle_alpha   90.00
_cell.angle_beta   90.00
_cell.angle_gamma   90.00
#
_symmetry.space_group_name_H-M   'P 1'
#
loop_
_entity.id
_entity.type
_entity.pdbx_description
1 polymer ?
#
loop_
_entity_poly.entity_id
_entity_poly.type
_entity_poly.pdbx_seq_one_letter_code
_entity_poly.pdbx_strand_id
1 'polypeptide(L)'
;DTLRPALRILRTKPGTKLVSSFILMDSPEKEYGEDGLILFSDCALMIDPDAEELSEIALCSAESFESLTDKEARVAMLSFSTWGSGIGESVEKVAAATALVKEKNPDLIVEGEFQADTAIVPSVAARKAPDSVIAGRANCLIFPDLNSANISYKLVQRLGNAAAYGPILQGLAKPINDLSRGASVDDIVGVVALTCVQSTLEDE
;
A
#
# COMPACT_ATOMS: atom_id res chain seq x y z
N ASP A 1 4.55 20.91 6.62
CA ASP A 1 4.17 22.17 5.94
C ASP A 1 3.72 21.98 4.50
N THR A 2 4.20 20.97 3.77
CA THR A 2 3.77 20.64 2.40
C THR A 2 2.32 20.21 2.27
N LEU A 3 1.85 19.32 3.17
CA LEU A 3 0.52 18.68 3.06
C LEU A 3 -0.65 19.59 3.41
N ARG A 4 -0.47 20.46 4.41
CA ARG A 4 -1.53 21.35 4.90
C ARG A 4 -2.11 22.27 3.80
N PRO A 5 -1.30 22.97 2.98
CA PRO A 5 -1.83 23.75 1.86
C PRO A 5 -2.43 22.86 0.77
N ALA A 6 -1.82 21.70 0.46
CA ALA A 6 -2.35 20.75 -0.52
C ALA A 6 -3.78 20.32 -0.17
N LEU A 7 -4.01 19.87 1.06
CA LEU A 7 -5.32 19.44 1.55
C LEU A 7 -6.36 20.57 1.58
N ARG A 8 -5.94 21.82 1.80
CA ARG A 8 -6.86 22.98 1.84
C ARG A 8 -7.26 23.48 0.46
N ILE A 9 -6.32 23.45 -0.50
CA ILE A 9 -6.49 24.02 -1.83
C ILE A 9 -7.01 22.96 -2.80
N LEU A 10 -6.31 21.83 -2.93
CA LEU A 10 -6.66 20.78 -3.88
C LEU A 10 -7.76 19.87 -3.36
N ARG A 11 -7.74 19.55 -2.05
CA ARG A 11 -8.63 18.57 -1.42
C ARG A 11 -8.46 17.17 -2.02
N THR A 12 -9.33 16.24 -1.63
CA THR A 12 -9.37 14.89 -2.19
C THR A 12 -10.00 14.89 -3.59
N LYS A 13 -9.63 13.90 -4.40
CA LYS A 13 -10.31 13.66 -5.70
C LYS A 13 -11.77 13.25 -5.46
N PRO A 14 -12.69 13.48 -6.42
CA PRO A 14 -14.08 13.03 -6.30
C PRO A 14 -14.16 11.53 -5.99
N GLY A 15 -15.03 11.16 -5.05
CA GLY A 15 -15.19 9.76 -4.62
C GLY A 15 -14.18 9.29 -3.56
N THR A 16 -13.09 10.02 -3.30
CA THR A 16 -12.10 9.66 -2.28
C THR A 16 -12.32 10.42 -0.97
N LYS A 17 -12.34 9.68 0.14
CA LYS A 17 -12.63 10.23 1.49
C LYS A 17 -11.39 10.75 2.22
N LEU A 18 -10.20 10.25 1.90
CA LEU A 18 -8.95 10.57 2.60
C LEU A 18 -7.75 10.66 1.67
N VAL A 19 -6.67 11.24 2.16
CA VAL A 19 -5.37 11.21 1.49
C VAL A 19 -4.48 10.28 2.30
N SER A 20 -3.86 9.32 1.62
CA SER A 20 -2.86 8.43 2.20
C SER A 20 -1.58 8.50 1.37
N SER A 21 -0.59 7.71 1.74
CA SER A 21 0.65 7.62 0.99
C SER A 21 1.08 6.18 0.78
N PHE A 22 1.88 5.94 -0.25
CA PHE A 22 2.53 4.65 -0.44
C PHE A 22 4.02 4.83 -0.74
N ILE A 23 4.76 3.74 -0.61
CA ILE A 23 6.12 3.62 -1.12
C ILE A 23 6.14 2.44 -2.08
N LEU A 24 6.67 2.65 -3.28
CA LEU A 24 6.94 1.57 -4.21
C LEU A 24 8.32 0.99 -3.88
N MET A 25 8.33 -0.24 -3.38
CA MET A 25 9.55 -0.97 -3.04
C MET A 25 10.01 -1.78 -4.25
N ASP A 26 11.27 -1.63 -4.65
CA ASP A 26 11.91 -2.48 -5.67
C ASP A 26 12.98 -3.35 -5.01
N SER A 27 12.61 -4.62 -4.79
CA SER A 27 13.46 -5.61 -4.15
C SER A 27 14.44 -6.25 -5.16
N PRO A 28 15.67 -6.58 -4.74
CA PRO A 28 16.54 -7.46 -5.51
C PRO A 28 15.98 -8.89 -5.63
N GLU A 29 15.10 -9.31 -4.70
CA GLU A 29 14.45 -10.63 -4.71
C GLU A 29 13.25 -10.62 -5.67
N LYS A 30 13.54 -10.93 -6.94
CA LYS A 30 12.59 -10.86 -8.06
C LYS A 30 11.46 -11.90 -8.02
N GLU A 31 11.54 -12.88 -7.15
CA GLU A 31 10.49 -13.90 -6.98
C GLU A 31 9.22 -13.39 -6.29
N TYR A 32 9.29 -12.27 -5.57
CA TYR A 32 8.16 -11.70 -4.82
C TYR A 32 7.52 -10.53 -5.56
N GLY A 33 6.23 -10.31 -5.30
CA GLY A 33 5.48 -9.19 -5.88
C GLY A 33 5.35 -9.29 -7.39
N GLU A 34 5.66 -8.21 -8.07
CA GLU A 34 5.76 -8.13 -9.52
C GLU A 34 7.23 -7.84 -9.92
N ASP A 35 8.02 -8.89 -10.16
CA ASP A 35 9.47 -8.79 -10.43
C ASP A 35 10.21 -7.96 -9.36
N GLY A 36 9.92 -8.27 -8.09
CA GLY A 36 10.46 -7.58 -6.92
C GLY A 36 9.75 -6.27 -6.57
N LEU A 37 8.84 -5.76 -7.41
CA LEU A 37 8.05 -4.56 -7.12
C LEU A 37 6.87 -4.87 -6.21
N ILE A 38 6.79 -4.14 -5.10
CA ILE A 38 5.68 -4.25 -4.14
C ILE A 38 5.33 -2.85 -3.61
N LEU A 39 4.04 -2.50 -3.62
CA LEU A 39 3.55 -1.27 -3.02
C LEU A 39 3.29 -1.47 -1.52
N PHE A 40 3.84 -0.59 -0.68
CA PHE A 40 3.63 -0.57 0.77
C PHE A 40 2.79 0.66 1.13
N SER A 41 1.71 0.50 1.90
CA SER A 41 0.79 1.60 2.23
C SER A 41 0.06 1.38 3.57
N ASP A 42 -0.22 2.38 4.42
CA ASP A 42 0.21 3.78 4.36
C ASP A 42 1.54 3.99 5.12
N CYS A 43 2.55 4.56 4.47
CA CYS A 43 3.89 4.68 5.03
C CYS A 43 4.26 6.05 5.64
N ALA A 44 3.39 7.07 5.54
CA ALA A 44 3.74 8.42 5.96
C ALA A 44 2.62 9.29 6.56
N LEU A 45 1.33 9.00 6.34
CA LEU A 45 0.25 9.92 6.75
C LEU A 45 -0.66 9.36 7.85
N MET A 46 -1.36 8.26 7.58
CA MET A 46 -2.42 7.75 8.45
C MET A 46 -1.85 6.98 9.64
N ILE A 47 -1.85 7.61 10.82
CA ILE A 47 -1.18 7.08 12.03
C ILE A 47 -1.77 5.75 12.48
N ASP A 48 -3.08 5.70 12.69
CA ASP A 48 -3.82 4.51 13.11
C ASP A 48 -5.21 4.58 12.46
N PRO A 49 -5.33 4.22 11.17
CA PRO A 49 -6.59 4.30 10.45
C PRO A 49 -7.60 3.35 11.05
N ASP A 50 -8.87 3.74 11.08
CA ASP A 50 -9.98 2.83 11.39
C ASP A 50 -10.24 1.85 10.22
N ALA A 51 -11.22 0.95 10.36
CA ALA A 51 -11.50 -0.05 9.33
C ALA A 51 -12.03 0.56 8.01
N GLU A 52 -12.80 1.65 8.09
CA GLU A 52 -13.34 2.35 6.93
C GLU A 52 -12.20 3.06 6.21
N GLU A 53 -11.37 3.80 6.93
CA GLU A 53 -10.18 4.47 6.40
C GLU A 53 -9.20 3.46 5.78
N LEU A 54 -8.92 2.35 6.46
CA LEU A 54 -8.02 1.31 5.97
C LEU A 54 -8.54 0.66 4.67
N SER A 55 -9.85 0.53 4.51
CA SER A 55 -10.46 0.05 3.26
C SER A 55 -10.27 1.05 2.11
N GLU A 56 -10.40 2.37 2.38
CA GLU A 56 -10.16 3.42 1.37
C GLU A 56 -8.68 3.48 0.97
N ILE A 57 -7.76 3.27 1.92
CA ILE A 57 -6.32 3.16 1.66
C ILE A 57 -6.05 1.98 0.71
N ALA A 58 -6.65 0.82 0.96
CA ALA A 58 -6.48 -0.36 0.12
C ALA A 58 -6.95 -0.13 -1.32
N LEU A 59 -8.15 0.46 -1.49
CA LEU A 59 -8.72 0.80 -2.80
C LEU A 59 -7.82 1.79 -3.56
N CYS A 60 -7.39 2.88 -2.91
CA CYS A 60 -6.50 3.86 -3.54
C CYS A 60 -5.14 3.27 -3.91
N SER A 61 -4.63 2.36 -3.08
CA SER A 61 -3.33 1.71 -3.29
C SER A 61 -3.38 0.73 -4.46
N ALA A 62 -4.48 -0.01 -4.60
CA ALA A 62 -4.69 -0.89 -5.75
C ALA A 62 -4.72 -0.10 -7.07
N GLU A 63 -5.53 0.96 -7.12
CA GLU A 63 -5.63 1.86 -8.28
C GLU A 63 -4.27 2.50 -8.62
N SER A 64 -3.54 2.95 -7.60
CA SER A 64 -2.21 3.55 -7.79
C SER A 64 -1.20 2.54 -8.32
N PHE A 65 -1.22 1.29 -7.82
CA PHE A 65 -0.32 0.25 -8.31
C PHE A 65 -0.62 -0.11 -9.77
N GLU A 66 -1.89 -0.36 -10.09
CA GLU A 66 -2.33 -0.71 -11.44
C GLU A 66 -1.96 0.39 -12.44
N SER A 67 -2.26 1.64 -12.11
CA SER A 67 -2.00 2.77 -13.00
C SER A 67 -0.51 3.07 -13.19
N LEU A 68 0.35 2.71 -12.22
CA LEU A 68 1.80 2.95 -12.33
C LEU A 68 2.55 1.81 -13.00
N THR A 69 2.00 0.60 -12.97
CA THR A 69 2.72 -0.61 -13.39
C THR A 69 2.07 -1.33 -14.56
N ASP A 70 0.82 -1.01 -14.89
CA ASP A 70 -0.06 -1.75 -15.82
C ASP A 70 -0.28 -3.22 -15.41
N LYS A 71 -0.22 -3.50 -14.10
CA LYS A 71 -0.32 -4.86 -13.54
C LYS A 71 -1.44 -4.93 -12.53
N GLU A 72 -2.23 -6.01 -12.62
CA GLU A 72 -3.34 -6.28 -11.71
C GLU A 72 -2.89 -6.28 -10.24
N ALA A 73 -3.56 -5.47 -9.43
CA ALA A 73 -3.27 -5.37 -8.00
C ALA A 73 -3.79 -6.62 -7.27
N ARG A 74 -2.89 -7.22 -6.49
CA ARG A 74 -3.14 -8.35 -5.60
C ARG A 74 -2.88 -7.88 -4.18
N VAL A 75 -3.95 -7.43 -3.54
CA VAL A 75 -3.90 -6.69 -2.28
C VAL A 75 -3.95 -7.67 -1.10
N ALA A 76 -2.94 -7.60 -0.24
CA ALA A 76 -2.94 -8.26 1.06
C ALA A 76 -3.13 -7.24 2.19
N MET A 77 -4.19 -7.44 2.98
CA MET A 77 -4.45 -6.68 4.20
C MET A 77 -3.66 -7.31 5.35
N LEU A 78 -2.59 -6.64 5.80
CA LEU A 78 -1.61 -7.21 6.69
C LEU A 78 -2.03 -7.19 8.17
N SER A 79 -1.63 -8.23 8.89
CA SER A 79 -1.83 -8.41 10.33
C SER A 79 -0.77 -9.35 10.89
N PHE A 80 -0.69 -9.45 12.22
CA PHE A 80 0.04 -10.55 12.86
C PHE A 80 -0.76 -11.88 12.81
N SER A 81 -2.03 -11.84 12.41
CA SER A 81 -2.90 -13.01 12.18
C SER A 81 -2.95 -13.39 10.70
N THR A 82 -3.17 -14.68 10.44
CA THR A 82 -3.63 -15.19 9.14
C THR A 82 -4.96 -15.91 9.37
N TRP A 83 -6.06 -15.39 8.82
CA TRP A 83 -7.40 -15.99 8.90
C TRP A 83 -7.77 -16.57 10.28
N GLY A 84 -7.67 -15.73 11.31
CA GLY A 84 -8.04 -16.06 12.68
C GLY A 84 -6.98 -16.82 13.49
N SER A 85 -5.74 -16.97 12.99
CA SER A 85 -4.65 -17.56 13.78
C SER A 85 -4.28 -16.73 15.01
N GLY A 86 -4.59 -15.43 15.00
CA GLY A 86 -4.49 -14.52 16.13
C GLY A 86 -5.82 -13.84 16.43
N ILE A 87 -5.91 -13.19 17.60
CA ILE A 87 -7.10 -12.45 18.04
C ILE A 87 -6.69 -11.10 18.62
N GLY A 88 -7.59 -10.12 18.53
CA GLY A 88 -7.41 -8.79 19.12
C GLY A 88 -7.98 -7.68 18.24
N GLU A 89 -8.11 -6.48 18.79
CA GLU A 89 -8.76 -5.34 18.13
C GLU A 89 -8.12 -5.01 16.77
N SER A 90 -6.80 -5.09 16.66
CA SER A 90 -6.09 -4.88 15.38
C SER A 90 -6.45 -5.95 14.32
N VAL A 91 -6.66 -7.21 14.73
CA VAL A 91 -7.08 -8.29 13.82
C VAL A 91 -8.51 -8.04 13.33
N GLU A 92 -9.42 -7.71 14.25
CA GLU A 92 -10.82 -7.40 13.95
C GLU A 92 -10.93 -6.18 13.01
N LYS A 93 -10.12 -5.15 13.24
CA LYS A 93 -10.02 -3.96 12.38
C LYS A 93 -9.64 -4.33 10.95
N VAL A 94 -8.58 -5.13 10.77
CA VAL A 94 -8.10 -5.53 9.44
C VAL A 94 -9.11 -6.45 8.73
N ALA A 95 -9.73 -7.38 9.46
CA ALA A 95 -10.78 -8.24 8.92
C ALA A 95 -12.00 -7.41 8.46
N ALA A 96 -12.44 -6.44 9.28
CA ALA A 96 -13.53 -5.53 8.94
C ALA A 96 -13.18 -4.66 7.71
N ALA A 97 -11.98 -4.11 7.66
CA ALA A 97 -11.50 -3.34 6.51
C ALA A 97 -11.50 -4.20 5.23
N THR A 98 -11.03 -5.45 5.32
CA THR A 98 -11.02 -6.39 4.18
C THR A 98 -12.44 -6.65 3.65
N ALA A 99 -13.42 -6.81 4.54
CA ALA A 99 -14.82 -6.98 4.15
C ALA A 99 -15.37 -5.72 3.46
N LEU A 100 -15.06 -4.53 3.98
CA LEU A 100 -15.48 -3.25 3.40
C LEU A 100 -14.89 -3.03 2.01
N VAL A 101 -13.63 -3.42 1.75
CA VAL A 101 -13.05 -3.35 0.41
C VAL A 101 -13.86 -4.21 -0.57
N LYS A 102 -14.18 -5.45 -0.19
CA LYS A 102 -14.98 -6.37 -1.02
C LYS A 102 -16.40 -5.88 -1.28
N GLU A 103 -17.00 -5.17 -0.33
CA GLU A 103 -18.31 -4.54 -0.51
C GLU A 103 -18.25 -3.38 -1.51
N LYS A 104 -17.23 -2.52 -1.38
CA LYS A 104 -17.06 -1.32 -2.21
C LYS A 104 -16.59 -1.62 -3.63
N ASN A 105 -15.73 -2.63 -3.79
CA ASN A 105 -15.23 -3.09 -5.07
C ASN A 105 -15.12 -4.62 -5.07
N PRO A 106 -16.20 -5.33 -5.47
CA PRO A 106 -16.22 -6.80 -5.52
C PRO A 106 -15.23 -7.43 -6.51
N ASP A 107 -14.79 -6.67 -7.51
CA ASP A 107 -13.90 -7.15 -8.56
C ASP A 107 -12.42 -7.03 -8.15
N LEU A 108 -12.10 -6.23 -7.12
CA LEU A 108 -10.73 -6.08 -6.65
C LEU A 108 -10.24 -7.37 -5.97
N ILE A 109 -9.06 -7.81 -6.40
CA ILE A 109 -8.37 -8.97 -5.82
C ILE A 109 -7.75 -8.56 -4.46
N VAL A 110 -8.53 -8.76 -3.39
CA VAL A 110 -8.13 -8.46 -2.01
C VAL A 110 -8.43 -9.60 -1.03
N GLU A 111 -7.46 -9.93 -0.18
CA GLU A 111 -7.63 -10.89 0.90
C GLU A 111 -6.83 -10.48 2.15
N GLY A 112 -7.28 -11.01 3.27
CA GLY A 112 -6.72 -10.78 4.58
C GLY A 112 -7.69 -11.25 5.66
N GLU A 113 -7.35 -11.08 6.92
CA GLU A 113 -6.06 -10.56 7.37
C GLU A 113 -4.93 -11.60 7.21
N PHE A 114 -3.74 -11.15 6.79
CA PHE A 114 -2.59 -12.02 6.52
C PHE A 114 -1.32 -11.58 7.24
N GLN A 115 -0.55 -12.56 7.71
CA GLN A 115 0.86 -12.33 8.01
C GLN A 115 1.64 -12.06 6.72
N ALA A 116 2.72 -11.27 6.82
CA ALA A 116 3.53 -10.91 5.65
C ALA A 116 4.11 -12.12 4.92
N ASP A 117 4.52 -13.17 5.64
CA ASP A 117 5.01 -14.42 5.05
C ASP A 117 3.91 -15.16 4.28
N THR A 118 2.68 -15.21 4.82
CA THR A 118 1.51 -15.71 4.10
C THR A 118 1.23 -14.89 2.83
N ALA A 119 1.36 -13.56 2.90
CA ALA A 119 1.03 -12.68 1.77
C ALA A 119 1.98 -12.88 0.57
N ILE A 120 3.28 -13.09 0.80
CA ILE A 120 4.28 -13.07 -0.29
C ILE A 120 5.02 -14.39 -0.53
N VAL A 121 5.00 -15.37 0.40
CA VAL A 121 5.77 -16.63 0.24
C VAL A 121 4.83 -17.79 -0.15
N PRO A 122 4.90 -18.32 -1.40
CA PRO A 122 4.00 -19.39 -1.85
C PRO A 122 4.00 -20.64 -0.98
N SER A 123 5.17 -21.04 -0.47
CA SER A 123 5.30 -22.23 0.37
C SER A 123 4.68 -22.06 1.76
N VAL A 124 4.57 -20.83 2.26
CA VAL A 124 3.89 -20.52 3.52
C VAL A 124 2.38 -20.38 3.29
N ALA A 125 1.99 -19.69 2.22
CA ALA A 125 0.60 -19.58 1.78
C ALA A 125 -0.07 -20.95 1.64
N ALA A 126 0.56 -21.89 0.94
CA ALA A 126 0.04 -23.25 0.76
C ALA A 126 -0.22 -24.00 2.07
N ARG A 127 0.40 -23.58 3.19
CA ARG A 127 0.20 -24.18 4.52
C ARG A 127 -0.81 -23.42 5.36
N LYS A 128 -0.75 -22.08 5.38
CA LYS A 128 -1.56 -21.24 6.28
C LYS A 128 -2.87 -20.77 5.65
N ALA A 129 -2.92 -20.65 4.33
CA ALA A 129 -4.08 -20.17 3.58
C ALA A 129 -4.21 -20.94 2.23
N PRO A 130 -4.40 -22.27 2.25
CA PRO A 130 -4.38 -23.11 1.04
C PRO A 130 -5.49 -22.77 0.02
N ASP A 131 -6.62 -22.24 0.50
CA ASP A 131 -7.76 -21.86 -0.33
C ASP A 131 -7.71 -20.40 -0.80
N SER A 132 -6.66 -19.67 -0.40
CA SER A 132 -6.49 -18.27 -0.76
C SER A 132 -6.14 -18.16 -2.24
N VAL A 133 -6.80 -17.23 -2.91
CA VAL A 133 -6.46 -16.90 -4.28
C VAL A 133 -5.32 -15.89 -4.33
N ILE A 134 -4.85 -15.26 -3.25
CA ILE A 134 -3.82 -14.20 -3.30
C ILE A 134 -2.55 -14.55 -2.50
N ALA A 135 -2.67 -15.34 -1.46
CA ALA A 135 -1.57 -15.64 -0.56
C ALA A 135 -0.37 -16.22 -1.34
N GLY A 136 0.81 -15.71 -1.03
CA GLY A 136 2.06 -16.05 -1.70
C GLY A 136 2.35 -15.27 -2.97
N ARG A 137 1.43 -14.39 -3.42
CA ARG A 137 1.58 -13.62 -4.66
C ARG A 137 1.15 -12.16 -4.55
N ALA A 138 0.99 -11.62 -3.35
CA ALA A 138 0.60 -10.23 -3.16
C ALA A 138 1.68 -9.26 -3.69
N ASN A 139 1.24 -8.19 -4.35
CA ASN A 139 2.08 -7.09 -4.85
C ASN A 139 1.67 -5.72 -4.28
N CYS A 140 0.58 -5.66 -3.51
CA CYS A 140 0.16 -4.52 -2.71
C CYS A 140 -0.01 -4.94 -1.25
N LEU A 141 0.73 -4.32 -0.35
CA LEU A 141 0.73 -4.62 1.08
C LEU A 141 0.15 -3.45 1.88
N ILE A 142 -1.00 -3.67 2.50
CA ILE A 142 -1.71 -2.67 3.28
C ILE A 142 -1.48 -2.93 4.76
N PHE A 143 -0.76 -2.03 5.41
CA PHE A 143 -0.35 -2.11 6.81
C PHE A 143 -1.44 -1.59 7.73
N PRO A 144 -1.61 -2.19 8.94
CA PRO A 144 -2.68 -1.80 9.86
C PRO A 144 -2.49 -0.41 10.47
N ASP A 145 -1.26 0.10 10.54
CA ASP A 145 -0.92 1.39 11.14
C ASP A 145 0.44 1.91 10.63
N LEU A 146 0.71 3.20 10.88
CA LEU A 146 1.92 3.87 10.41
C LEU A 146 3.21 3.30 11.02
N ASN A 147 3.19 2.81 12.27
CA ASN A 147 4.39 2.23 12.86
C ASN A 147 4.79 0.98 12.08
N SER A 148 3.84 0.06 11.87
CA SER A 148 4.08 -1.18 11.14
C SER A 148 4.58 -0.92 9.72
N ALA A 149 3.97 0.04 9.00
CA ALA A 149 4.38 0.41 7.65
C ALA A 149 5.77 1.07 7.62
N ASN A 150 5.97 2.11 8.43
CA ASN A 150 7.17 2.94 8.40
C ASN A 150 8.42 2.17 8.82
N ILE A 151 8.28 1.34 9.86
CA ILE A 151 9.35 0.46 10.32
C ILE A 151 9.67 -0.57 9.22
N SER A 152 8.65 -1.22 8.66
CA SER A 152 8.84 -2.30 7.69
C SER A 152 9.54 -1.83 6.42
N TYR A 153 9.07 -0.76 5.77
CA TYR A 153 9.71 -0.31 4.52
C TYR A 153 11.17 0.12 4.75
N LYS A 154 11.47 0.74 5.90
CA LYS A 154 12.86 1.13 6.24
C LYS A 154 13.73 -0.08 6.48
N LEU A 155 13.24 -1.11 7.16
CA LEU A 155 13.99 -2.35 7.36
C LEU A 155 14.23 -3.05 6.02
N VAL A 156 13.23 -3.14 5.15
CA VAL A 156 13.37 -3.73 3.81
C VAL A 156 14.36 -2.92 2.96
N GLN A 157 14.30 -1.58 3.01
CA GLN A 157 15.26 -0.72 2.32
C GLN A 157 16.70 -0.94 2.82
N ARG A 158 16.90 -0.97 4.15
CA ARG A 158 18.25 -0.95 4.75
C ARG A 158 18.88 -2.32 4.92
N LEU A 159 18.09 -3.34 5.23
CA LEU A 159 18.57 -4.71 5.44
C LEU A 159 18.39 -5.57 4.19
N GLY A 160 17.33 -5.33 3.42
CA GLY A 160 17.02 -6.05 2.19
C GLY A 160 17.64 -5.43 0.93
N ASN A 161 18.33 -4.29 1.05
CA ASN A 161 18.92 -3.54 -0.08
C ASN A 161 17.90 -3.21 -1.19
N ALA A 162 16.61 -3.09 -0.85
CA ALA A 162 15.58 -2.66 -1.77
C ALA A 162 15.69 -1.15 -2.03
N ALA A 163 15.39 -0.72 -3.26
CA ALA A 163 15.10 0.68 -3.52
C ALA A 163 13.69 1.02 -3.02
N ALA A 164 13.48 2.27 -2.60
CA ALA A 164 12.23 2.73 -2.02
C ALA A 164 11.86 4.07 -2.63
N TYR A 165 10.83 4.10 -3.46
CA TYR A 165 10.39 5.31 -4.16
C TYR A 165 9.15 5.89 -3.46
N GLY A 166 9.34 7.00 -2.75
CA GLY A 166 8.26 7.70 -2.04
C GLY A 166 8.74 8.46 -0.78
N PRO A 167 7.79 8.88 0.08
CA PRO A 167 6.36 8.58 0.01
C PRO A 167 5.67 9.33 -1.15
N ILE A 168 4.81 8.61 -1.87
CA ILE A 168 3.94 9.18 -2.90
C ILE A 168 2.54 9.30 -2.32
N LEU A 169 1.90 10.46 -2.49
CA LEU A 169 0.54 10.70 -2.02
C LEU A 169 -0.47 10.17 -3.02
N GLN A 170 -1.58 9.66 -2.49
CA GLN A 170 -2.70 9.16 -3.26
C GLN A 170 -4.02 9.69 -2.68
N GLY A 171 -5.00 9.88 -3.56
CA GLY A 171 -6.33 10.39 -3.21
C GLY A 171 -6.50 11.92 -3.28
N LEU A 172 -5.47 12.66 -3.69
CA LEU A 172 -5.57 14.11 -3.97
C LEU A 172 -6.18 14.37 -5.35
N ALA A 173 -6.81 15.54 -5.54
CA ALA A 173 -7.41 15.95 -6.80
C ALA A 173 -6.42 16.36 -7.92
N LYS A 174 -5.18 16.67 -7.52
CA LYS A 174 -4.01 16.90 -8.38
C LYS A 174 -2.79 16.34 -7.64
N PRO A 175 -1.77 15.78 -8.32
CA PRO A 175 -0.65 15.15 -7.64
C PRO A 175 0.24 16.20 -6.96
N ILE A 176 0.46 16.01 -5.67
CA ILE A 176 1.48 16.70 -4.87
C ILE A 176 2.16 15.62 -4.06
N ASN A 177 3.49 15.58 -4.09
CA ASN A 177 4.27 14.61 -3.32
C ASN A 177 5.18 15.32 -2.32
N ASP A 178 5.32 14.72 -1.14
CA ASP A 178 6.21 15.22 -0.09
C ASP A 178 7.47 14.37 -0.05
N LEU A 179 8.62 15.00 0.15
CA LEU A 179 9.91 14.33 0.20
C LEU A 179 10.38 14.24 1.64
N SER A 180 11.05 13.13 1.97
CA SER A 180 11.75 13.04 3.24
C SER A 180 12.87 14.08 3.32
N ARG A 181 13.11 14.63 4.52
CA ARG A 181 14.23 15.56 4.76
C ARG A 181 15.61 14.96 4.45
N GLY A 182 15.70 13.63 4.44
CA GLY A 182 16.92 12.89 4.11
C GLY A 182 16.92 12.28 2.69
N ALA A 183 16.05 12.74 1.79
CA ALA A 183 15.98 12.23 0.43
C ALA A 183 17.30 12.47 -0.33
N SER A 184 17.75 11.45 -1.05
CA SER A 184 18.87 11.54 -1.98
C SER A 184 18.44 12.22 -3.29
N VAL A 185 19.40 12.54 -4.17
CA VAL A 185 19.10 13.07 -5.51
C VAL A 185 18.26 12.08 -6.31
N ASP A 186 18.59 10.80 -6.23
CA ASP A 186 17.88 9.75 -6.97
C ASP A 186 16.44 9.58 -6.46
N ASP A 187 16.21 9.72 -5.14
CA ASP A 187 14.87 9.72 -4.56
C ASP A 187 14.03 10.88 -5.11
N ILE A 188 14.62 12.08 -5.20
CA ILE A 188 13.95 13.28 -5.72
C ILE A 188 13.57 13.08 -7.19
N VAL A 189 14.50 12.58 -8.01
CA VAL A 189 14.25 12.31 -9.43
C VAL A 189 13.14 11.27 -9.59
N GLY A 190 13.17 10.19 -8.81
CA GLY A 190 12.15 9.14 -8.83
C GLY A 190 10.76 9.67 -8.47
N VAL A 191 10.66 10.47 -7.39
CA VAL A 191 9.39 11.08 -6.97
C VAL A 191 8.84 12.06 -8.01
N VAL A 192 9.71 12.88 -8.62
CA VAL A 192 9.28 13.79 -9.71
C VAL A 192 8.77 13.00 -10.91
N ALA A 193 9.49 11.94 -11.32
CA ALA A 193 9.05 11.08 -12.42
C ALA A 193 7.69 10.44 -12.15
N LEU A 194 7.48 9.91 -10.94
CA LEU A 194 6.18 9.34 -10.52
C LEU A 194 5.08 10.41 -10.48
N THR A 195 5.39 11.63 -10.02
CA THR A 195 4.44 12.76 -10.03
C THR A 195 3.99 13.10 -11.45
N CYS A 196 4.90 13.07 -12.43
CA CYS A 196 4.55 13.27 -13.83
C CYS A 196 3.60 12.19 -14.34
N VAL A 197 3.85 10.91 -14.03
CA VAL A 197 2.93 9.81 -14.41
C VAL A 197 1.56 9.98 -13.73
N GLN A 198 1.52 10.30 -12.43
CA GLN A 198 0.25 10.58 -11.74
C GLN A 198 -0.54 11.72 -12.42
N SER A 199 0.14 12.74 -12.95
CA SER A 199 -0.53 13.85 -13.61
C SER A 199 -1.19 13.48 -14.94
N THR A 200 -0.67 12.48 -15.66
CA THR A 200 -1.25 12.04 -16.94
C THR A 200 -2.48 11.16 -16.73
N LEU A 201 -2.57 10.47 -15.60
CA LEU A 201 -3.67 9.58 -15.25
C LEU A 201 -4.96 10.33 -14.85
N GLU A 202 -4.87 11.63 -14.58
CA GLU A 202 -6.03 12.47 -14.22
C GLU A 202 -6.71 13.13 -15.44
N ASP A 203 -6.06 13.11 -16.61
CA ASP A 203 -6.57 13.74 -17.83
C ASP A 203 -7.36 12.74 -18.72
N GLU A 204 -7.49 11.48 -18.29
CA GLU A 204 -8.33 10.42 -18.90
C GLU A 204 -9.68 10.27 -18.18
#